data_AF-A0A917LK18-F1
#
_entry.id   AF-A0A917LK18-F1
#
_cell.length_a   1.000
_cell.length_b   1.000
_cell.length_c   1.000
_cell.angle_alpha   90.00
_cell.angle_beta   90.00
_cell.angle_gamma   90.00
#
_symmetry.space_group_name_H-M   'P 1'
#
loop_
_entity.id
_entity.type
_entity.pdbx_description
1 polymer ?
#
loop_
_entity_poly.entity_id
_entity_poly.type
_entity_poly.pdbx_seq_one_letter_code
_entity_poly.pdbx_strand_id
1 'polypeptide(L)' 'MYCDDLYVMKAGQIYAKGTPQDVLTAELIKDVYGVDCHISTNPVTQQLMISYFSMTCDK' A
#
# COMPACT_ATOMS: atom_id res chain seq x y z
N MET A 1 1.88 7.52 -14.98
CA MET A 1 1.01 6.44 -14.46
C MET A 1 1.66 5.13 -14.88
N TYR A 2 2.10 4.32 -13.93
CA TYR A 2 2.87 3.10 -14.24
C TYR A 2 1.99 1.85 -14.36
N CYS A 3 0.77 1.90 -13.80
CA CYS A 3 -0.18 0.81 -13.77
C CYS A 3 -1.60 1.38 -13.61
N ASP A 4 -2.57 0.76 -14.29
CA ASP A 4 -4.00 1.09 -14.20
C ASP A 4 -4.73 0.18 -13.19
N ASP A 5 -4.29 -1.08 -13.06
CA ASP A 5 -4.90 -2.10 -12.20
C ASP A 5 -3.85 -2.78 -11.29
N LEU A 6 -4.02 -2.64 -9.98
CA LEU A 6 -3.20 -3.30 -8.97
C LEU A 6 -3.90 -4.55 -8.43
N TYR A 7 -3.16 -5.66 -8.37
CA TYR A 7 -3.60 -6.91 -7.75
C TYR A 7 -2.69 -7.25 -6.58
N VAL A 8 -3.29 -7.42 -5.40
CA VAL A 8 -2.59 -7.80 -4.19
C VAL A 8 -2.89 -9.25 -3.88
N MET A 9 -1.85 -10.03 -3.63
CA MET A 9 -1.96 -11.46 -3.32
C MET A 9 -1.48 -11.75 -1.89
N LYS A 10 -2.23 -12.60 -1.19
CA LYS A 10 -1.86 -13.12 0.13
C LYS A 10 -2.23 -14.59 0.19
N ALA A 11 -1.30 -15.43 0.64
CA ALA A 11 -1.49 -16.89 0.76
C ALA A 11 -2.00 -17.58 -0.53
N GLY A 12 -1.52 -17.15 -1.70
CA GLY A 12 -1.88 -17.75 -2.99
C GLY A 12 -3.26 -17.34 -3.52
N GLN A 13 -3.94 -16.38 -2.87
CA GLN A 13 -5.23 -15.86 -3.30
C GLN A 13 -5.16 -14.36 -3.58
N ILE A 14 -6.03 -13.86 -4.47
CA ILE A 14 -6.21 -12.43 -4.68
C ILE A 14 -6.91 -11.85 -3.46
N TYR A 15 -6.20 -11.01 -2.72
CA TYR A 15 -6.67 -10.34 -1.53
C TYR A 15 -7.40 -9.04 -1.86
N ALA A 16 -6.88 -8.26 -2.82
CA ALA A 16 -7.54 -7.04 -3.32
C ALA A 16 -7.19 -6.78 -4.79
N LYS A 17 -8.08 -6.08 -5.49
CA LYS A 17 -7.94 -5.66 -6.89
C LYS A 17 -8.61 -4.30 -7.08
N GLY A 18 -7.98 -3.41 -7.84
CA GLY A 18 -8.55 -2.12 -8.22
C GLY A 18 -7.49 -1.14 -8.70
N THR A 19 -7.81 0.14 -8.71
CA THR A 19 -6.80 1.16 -9.04
C THR A 19 -5.75 1.25 -7.92
N PRO A 20 -4.54 1.76 -8.19
CA PRO A 20 -3.55 2.00 -7.15
C PRO A 20 -4.07 2.86 -6.00
N GLN A 21 -4.92 3.88 -6.26
CA GLN A 21 -5.55 4.69 -5.22
C GLN A 21 -6.49 3.89 -4.32
N ASP A 22 -7.26 2.96 -4.90
CA ASP A 22 -8.25 2.20 -4.14
C ASP A 22 -7.60 1.07 -3.31
N VAL A 23 -6.51 0.50 -3.82
CA VAL A 23 -5.88 -0.69 -3.23
C VAL A 23 -4.78 -0.34 -2.24
N LEU A 24 -3.99 0.70 -2.49
CA LEU A 24 -2.86 1.07 -1.62
C LEU A 24 -3.34 1.86 -0.40
N THR A 25 -4.00 1.18 0.53
CA THR A 25 -4.43 1.73 1.83
C THR A 25 -3.47 1.31 2.94
N ALA A 26 -3.47 2.07 4.05
CA ALA A 26 -2.56 1.80 5.17
C ALA A 26 -2.91 0.47 5.84
N GLU A 27 -4.21 0.18 5.94
CA GLU A 27 -4.74 -1.07 6.47
C GLU A 27 -4.31 -2.27 5.62
N LEU A 28 -4.44 -2.17 4.29
CA LEU A 28 -4.04 -3.25 3.39
C LEU A 28 -2.53 -3.50 3.45
N ILE A 29 -1.73 -2.43 3.47
CA ILE A 29 -0.26 -2.56 3.55
C ILE A 29 0.14 -3.22 4.87
N LYS A 30 -0.50 -2.85 5.97
CA LYS A 30 -0.28 -3.49 7.27
C LYS A 30 -0.67 -4.97 7.26
N ASP A 31 -1.82 -5.29 6.69
CA ASP A 31 -2.30 -6.67 6.63
C ASP A 31 -1.46 -7.58 5.74
N VAL A 32 -0.87 -7.05 4.66
CA VAL A 32 -0.13 -7.85 3.67
C VAL A 32 1.38 -7.86 3.95
N TYR A 33 1.95 -6.72 4.32
CA TYR A 33 3.39 -6.54 4.51
C TYR A 33 3.80 -6.45 5.99
N GLY A 34 2.85 -6.31 6.92
CA GLY A 34 3.13 -6.27 8.36
C GLY A 34 3.78 -4.97 8.84
N VAL A 35 3.74 -3.90 8.04
CA VAL A 35 4.36 -2.60 8.36
C VAL A 35 3.30 -1.51 8.48
N ASP A 36 3.52 -0.56 9.38
CA ASP A 36 2.74 0.67 9.39
C ASP A 36 3.22 1.62 8.29
N CYS A 37 2.31 2.40 7.73
CA CYS A 37 2.66 3.37 6.70
C CYS A 37 1.73 4.58 6.70
N HIS A 38 2.21 5.65 6.09
CA HIS A 38 1.46 6.85 5.78
C HIS A 38 1.39 7.02 4.26
N ILE A 39 0.18 7.19 3.74
CA ILE A 39 -0.07 7.43 2.32
C ILE A 39 -0.44 8.90 2.15
N SER A 40 0.24 9.55 1.22
CA SER A 40 0.01 10.95 0.86
C SER A 40 0.03 11.12 -0.65
N THR A 41 -0.44 12.26 -1.13
CA THR A 41 -0.33 12.63 -2.55
C THR A 41 0.79 13.64 -2.71
N ASN A 42 1.68 13.41 -3.66
CA ASN A 42 2.73 14.35 -3.99
C ASN A 42 2.10 15.68 -4.47
N PRO A 43 2.44 16.82 -3.86
CA PRO A 43 1.79 18.10 -4.17
C PRO A 43 2.12 18.63 -5.57
N VAL A 44 3.21 18.15 -6.20
CA VAL A 44 3.65 18.56 -7.53
C VAL A 44 3.15 17.60 -8.61
N THR A 45 3.37 16.30 -8.41
CA THR A 45 3.06 15.30 -9.45
C THR A 45 1.66 14.70 -9.34
N GLN A 46 0.95 14.96 -8.23
CA GLN A 46 -0.34 14.33 -7.88
C GLN A 46 -0.30 12.79 -7.82
N GLN A 47 0.90 12.21 -7.70
CA GLN A 47 1.09 10.78 -7.58
C GLN A 47 1.05 10.34 -6.12
N LEU A 48 0.61 9.09 -5.90
CA LEU A 48 0.69 8.46 -4.58
C LEU A 48 2.13 8.35 -4.09
N MET A 49 2.32 8.70 -2.82
CA MET A 49 3.56 8.54 -2.08
C MET A 49 3.27 7.71 -0.82
N ILE A 50 4.04 6.64 -0.63
CA ILE A 50 3.92 5.73 0.51
C ILE A 50 5.18 5.83 1.35
N SER A 51 5.01 6.20 2.61
CA SER A 51 6.09 6.27 3.61
C SER A 51 5.83 5.22 4.67
N TYR A 52 6.57 4.12 4.65
CA TYR A 52 6.47 3.07 5.66
C TYR A 52 7.37 3.38 6.85
N PHE A 53 6.95 2.95 8.02
CA PHE A 53 7.73 3.04 9.26
C PHE A 53 7.55 1.76 10.05
N SER A 54 8.66 1.24 10.56
CA SER A 54 8.61 0.12 11.48
C SER A 54 8.55 0.68 12.90
N MET A 55 7.45 0.42 13.61
CA MET A 55 7.52 0.40 15.07
C MET A 55 8.25 -0.89 15.43
N THR A 56 9.59 -0.84 15.47
CA THR A 56 10.38 -1.90 16.10
C THR A 56 10.01 -1.96 17.59
N CYS A 57 9.01 -2.77 17.91
CA CYS A 57 9.15 -3.65 19.05
C CYS A 57 9.57 -4.99 18.47
N ASP A 58 10.85 -5.08 18.11
CA ASP A 58 11.54 -6.37 18.06
C ASP A 58 11.19 -7.12 19.35
N LYS A 59 10.58 -8.29 19.22
CA LYS A 59 10.58 -9.31 20.27
C LYS A 59 11.49 -10.43 19.82
#